data_AF-A0A409XS99-F1
#
_entry.id   AF-A0A409XS99-F1
#
_cell.length_a   1.000
_cell.length_b   1.000
_cell.length_c   1.000
_cell.angle_alpha   90.00
_cell.angle_beta   90.00
_cell.angle_gamma   90.00
#
_symmetry.space_group_name_H-M   'P 1'
#
loop_
_entity.id
_entity.type
_entity.pdbx_description
1 polymer ?
#
loop_
_entity_poly.entity_id
_entity_poly.type
_entity_poly.pdbx_seq_one_letter_code
_entity_poly.pdbx_strand_id
1 'polypeptide(L)'
;MPWIDTILEQFQTIDRFTTDESEYYGPYNTLLTGLFPHTEHYQVTPRYKGPITPGSIDFTTIYVVRKRKCPVFFIEIKPFLHINEISTRSKADQQMRDQYETIIGRNIVVPK
;
A
#
# COMPACT_ATOMS: atom_id res chain seq x y z
N MET A 1 16.67 -12.61 8.21
CA MET A 1 17.23 -11.24 8.23
C MET A 1 16.50 -10.47 9.31
N PRO A 2 17.19 -9.86 10.28
CA PRO A 2 16.56 -8.87 11.15
C PRO A 2 16.14 -7.67 10.28
N TRP A 3 14.97 -7.12 10.56
CA TRP A 3 14.52 -5.88 9.93
C TRP A 3 15.49 -4.74 10.24
N ILE A 4 15.55 -3.72 9.39
CA ILE A 4 16.36 -2.53 9.65
C ILE A 4 15.75 -1.81 10.86
N ASP A 5 16.54 -1.58 11.92
CA ASP A 5 16.07 -1.02 13.19
C ASP A 5 15.35 0.34 13.00
N THR A 6 15.87 1.20 12.13
CA THR A 6 15.27 2.52 11.83
C THR A 6 13.88 2.43 11.17
N ILE A 7 13.56 1.30 10.53
CA ILE A 7 12.21 1.04 10.02
C ILE A 7 11.30 0.62 11.17
N LEU A 8 11.79 -0.25 12.06
CA LEU A 8 11.01 -0.70 13.22
C LEU A 8 10.66 0.47 14.16
N GLU A 9 11.62 1.36 14.42
CA GLU A 9 11.43 2.57 15.22
C GLU A 9 10.28 3.43 14.69
N GLN A 10 10.19 3.61 13.36
CA GLN A 10 9.11 4.35 12.72
C GLN A 10 7.72 3.71 12.93
N PHE A 11 7.62 2.38 12.96
CA PHE A 11 6.35 1.72 13.29
C PHE A 11 6.02 1.78 14.77
N GLN A 12 7.02 1.92 15.65
CA GLN A 12 6.82 2.02 17.09
C GLN A 12 6.28 3.38 17.53
N THR A 13 6.46 4.44 16.73
CA THR A 13 5.92 5.77 17.04
C THR A 13 4.42 5.91 16.77
N ILE A 14 3.83 4.98 16.01
CA ILE A 14 2.41 5.01 15.67
C ILE A 14 1.58 4.46 16.83
N ASP A 15 0.45 5.11 17.14
CA ASP A 15 -0.54 4.54 18.05
C ASP A 15 -1.24 3.35 17.38
N ARG A 16 -1.08 2.15 17.95
CA ARG A 16 -1.73 0.93 17.43
C ARG A 16 -3.25 0.97 17.47
N PHE A 17 -3.83 1.86 18.27
CA PHE A 17 -5.27 2.04 18.38
C PHE A 17 -5.80 3.17 17.50
N THR A 18 -4.93 3.85 16.74
CA THR A 18 -5.37 4.86 15.77
C THR A 18 -6.28 4.23 14.71
N THR A 19 -7.33 4.96 14.35
CA THR A 19 -8.16 4.67 13.17
C THR A 19 -7.69 5.44 11.94
N ASP A 20 -6.72 6.35 12.10
CA ASP A 20 -6.15 7.12 11.01
C ASP A 20 -5.09 6.30 10.28
N GLU A 21 -5.41 5.83 9.07
CA GLU A 21 -4.46 5.07 8.25
C GLU A 21 -3.27 5.92 7.78
N SER A 22 -3.38 7.24 7.78
CA SER A 22 -2.33 8.14 7.28
C SER A 22 -1.08 8.13 8.14
N GLU A 23 -1.19 7.81 9.43
CA GLU A 23 -0.06 7.63 10.34
C GLU A 23 0.89 6.51 9.88
N TYR A 24 0.36 5.52 9.15
CA TYR A 24 1.14 4.39 8.64
C TYR A 24 1.83 4.69 7.31
N TYR A 25 1.45 5.76 6.59
CA TYR A 25 1.97 6.02 5.24
C TYR A 25 3.48 6.31 5.21
N GLY A 26 3.98 7.10 6.15
CA GLY A 26 5.42 7.39 6.26
C GLY A 26 6.24 6.13 6.49
N PRO A 27 5.94 5.33 7.53
CA PRO A 27 6.67 4.10 7.83
C PRO A 27 6.59 3.05 6.71
N TYR A 28 5.43 2.89 6.06
CA TYR A 28 5.32 2.03 4.87
C TYR A 28 6.11 2.56 3.67
N ASN A 29 6.16 3.87 3.44
CA ASN A 29 6.96 4.44 2.37
C ASN A 29 8.46 4.16 2.57
N THR A 30 8.96 4.28 3.80
CA THR A 30 10.35 3.93 4.13
C THR A 30 10.59 2.44 3.93
N LEU A 31 9.71 1.58 4.45
CA LEU A 31 9.80 0.13 4.30
C LEU A 31 9.87 -0.29 2.83
N LEU A 32 8.92 0.19 2.02
CA LEU A 32 8.82 -0.18 0.61
C LEU A 32 10.02 0.34 -0.18
N THR A 33 10.51 1.56 0.11
CA THR A 33 11.68 2.11 -0.56
C THR A 33 12.97 1.35 -0.19
N GLY A 34 13.05 0.83 1.03
CA GLY A 34 14.15 -0.04 1.47
C GLY A 34 14.11 -1.44 0.82
N LEU A 35 12.93 -2.03 0.69
CA LEU A 35 12.74 -3.35 0.08
C LEU A 35 12.83 -3.32 -1.46
N PHE A 36 12.45 -2.21 -2.08
CA PHE A 36 12.43 -2.04 -3.53
C PHE A 36 13.29 -0.84 -3.94
N PRO A 37 14.62 -0.96 -3.86
CA PRO A 37 15.52 0.16 -4.06
C PRO A 37 15.60 0.57 -5.54
N HIS A 38 15.78 1.88 -5.75
CA HIS A 38 15.93 2.45 -7.08
C HIS A 38 17.19 1.95 -7.83
N THR A 39 18.23 1.53 -7.09
CA THR A 39 19.45 0.93 -7.63
C THR A 39 19.17 -0.37 -8.39
N GLU A 40 18.07 -1.06 -8.09
CA GLU A 40 17.61 -2.27 -8.78
C GLU A 40 16.48 -1.98 -9.81
N HIS A 41 16.30 -0.71 -10.17
CA HIS A 41 15.29 -0.22 -11.11
C HIS A 41 13.83 -0.39 -10.64
N TYR A 42 13.62 -0.44 -9.34
CA TYR A 42 12.28 -0.33 -8.75
C TYR A 42 11.87 1.14 -8.57
N GLN A 43 10.56 1.37 -8.65
CA GLN A 43 9.92 2.64 -8.35
C GLN A 43 8.70 2.36 -7.47
N VAL A 44 8.69 2.93 -6.27
CA VAL A 44 7.53 2.94 -5.37
C VAL A 44 6.72 4.20 -5.66
N THR A 45 5.40 4.08 -5.88
CA THR A 45 4.54 5.22 -6.19
C THR A 45 3.25 5.15 -5.36
N PRO A 46 3.01 6.09 -4.44
CA PRO A 46 1.70 6.22 -3.80
C PRO A 46 0.68 6.72 -4.83
N ARG A 47 -0.51 6.12 -4.82
CA ARG A 47 -1.67 6.53 -5.59
C ARG A 47 -2.81 6.82 -4.63
N TYR A 48 -3.25 8.06 -4.62
CA TYR A 48 -4.43 8.46 -3.87
C TYR A 48 -5.67 8.02 -4.64
N LYS A 49 -6.57 7.32 -3.95
CA LYS A 49 -7.93 7.13 -4.42
C LYS A 49 -8.82 8.21 -3.83
N GLY A 50 -9.50 8.93 -4.71
CA GLY A 50 -10.63 9.73 -4.30
C GLY A 50 -11.79 8.84 -3.83
N PRO A 51 -12.70 9.40 -3.03
CA PRO A 51 -13.91 8.71 -2.60
C PRO A 51 -14.69 8.21 -3.82
N ILE A 52 -15.14 6.95 -3.77
CA ILE A 52 -15.98 6.34 -4.83
C ILE A 52 -17.35 7.03 -4.88
N THR A 53 -17.81 7.55 -3.74
CA THR A 53 -19.09 8.25 -3.59
C THR A 53 -18.84 9.76 -3.49
N PRO A 54 -19.49 10.59 -4.33
CA PRO A 54 -19.46 12.04 -4.17
C PRO A 54 -19.91 12.44 -2.75
N GLY A 55 -19.03 13.05 -1.96
CA GLY A 55 -19.31 13.49 -0.59
C GLY A 55 -18.76 12.61 0.54
N SER A 56 -18.11 11.47 0.24
CA SER A 56 -17.28 10.75 1.22
C SER A 56 -15.88 11.40 1.31
N ILE A 57 -15.23 11.33 2.48
CA ILE A 57 -13.87 11.86 2.73
C ILE A 57 -12.86 10.68 2.81
N ASP A 58 -13.25 9.48 2.41
CA ASP A 58 -12.39 8.30 2.54
C ASP A 58 -11.39 8.24 1.37
N PHE A 59 -10.30 9.00 1.49
CA PHE A 59 -9.14 8.87 0.63
C PHE A 59 -8.27 7.73 1.14
N THR A 60 -8.03 6.72 0.30
CA THR A 60 -7.07 5.66 0.64
C THR A 60 -5.83 5.74 -0.24
N THR A 61 -4.68 5.40 0.35
CA THR A 61 -3.40 5.39 -0.37
C THR A 61 -3.02 3.96 -0.73
N ILE A 62 -2.85 3.72 -2.03
CA ILE A 62 -2.31 2.47 -2.57
C ILE A 62 -0.88 2.72 -3.03
N TYR A 63 0.08 1.97 -2.50
CA TYR A 63 1.43 1.94 -3.03
C TYR A 63 1.50 0.96 -4.18
N VAL A 64 2.03 1.40 -5.33
CA VAL A 64 2.32 0.54 -6.47
C VAL A 64 3.82 0.53 -6.71
N VAL A 65 4.40 -0.65 -6.69
CA VAL A 65 5.81 -0.88 -7.02
C VAL A 65 5.91 -1.33 -8.47
N ARG A 66 6.76 -0.64 -9.22
CA ARG A 66 7.05 -0.96 -10.62
C ARG A 66 8.51 -1.31 -10.79
N LYS A 67 8.81 -2.28 -11.64
CA LYS A 67 10.15 -2.54 -12.16
C LYS A 67 10.16 -2.20 -13.65
N ARG A 68 10.98 -1.22 -14.06
CA ARG A 68 11.05 -0.78 -15.47
C ARG A 68 9.66 -0.51 -16.10
N LYS A 69 8.80 0.23 -15.39
CA LYS A 69 7.39 0.57 -15.74
C LYS A 69 6.35 -0.56 -15.62
N CYS A 70 6.76 -1.81 -15.41
CA CYS A 70 5.82 -2.91 -15.19
C CYS A 70 5.43 -2.98 -13.70
N PRO A 71 4.14 -2.95 -13.33
CA PRO A 71 3.71 -3.17 -11.95
C PRO A 71 4.06 -4.60 -11.53
N VAL A 72 4.73 -4.74 -10.38
CA VAL A 72 5.18 -6.04 -9.84
C VAL A 72 4.63 -6.31 -8.44
N PHE A 73 4.21 -5.26 -7.74
CA PHE A 73 3.62 -5.36 -6.41
C PHE A 73 2.73 -4.15 -6.15
N PHE A 74 1.69 -4.31 -5.34
CA PHE A 74 0.90 -3.21 -4.81
C PHE A 74 0.35 -3.57 -3.44
N ILE A 75 0.14 -2.55 -2.60
CA ILE A 75 -0.43 -2.71 -1.26
C ILE A 75 -1.28 -1.49 -0.92
N GLU A 76 -2.40 -1.74 -0.28
CA GLU A 76 -3.21 -0.71 0.37
C GLU A 76 -3.06 -0.83 1.88
N ILE A 77 -2.88 0.30 2.56
CA ILE A 77 -2.66 0.34 4.01
C ILE A 77 -3.99 0.47 4.72
N LYS A 78 -4.14 -0.25 5.85
CA LYS A 78 -5.30 -0.18 6.72
C LYS A 78 -4.88 -0.07 8.19
N PRO A 79 -5.69 0.55 9.06
CA PRO A 79 -5.43 0.61 10.49
C PRO A 79 -5.29 -0.79 11.10
N PHE A 80 -4.44 -0.89 12.13
CA PHE A 80 -4.13 -2.17 12.79
C PHE A 80 -5.38 -2.88 13.34
N LEU A 81 -6.34 -2.11 13.89
CA LEU A 81 -7.57 -2.65 14.47
C LEU A 81 -8.39 -3.51 13.51
N HIS A 82 -8.30 -3.25 12.20
CA HIS A 82 -9.02 -3.99 11.16
C HIS A 82 -8.62 -5.47 11.09
N ILE A 83 -7.46 -5.85 11.64
CA ILE A 83 -6.99 -7.24 11.64
C ILE A 83 -7.93 -8.18 12.43
N ASN A 84 -8.60 -7.64 13.45
CA ASN A 84 -9.48 -8.41 14.34
C ASN A 84 -10.90 -8.54 13.78
N GLU A 85 -11.24 -7.82 12.72
CA GLU A 85 -12.58 -7.78 12.15
C GLU A 85 -12.65 -8.63 10.87
N ILE A 86 -13.35 -9.77 10.95
CA ILE A 86 -13.51 -10.68 9.80
C ILE A 86 -14.19 -9.99 8.62
N SER A 87 -15.23 -9.19 8.87
CA SER A 87 -15.96 -8.45 7.84
C SER A 87 -15.05 -7.47 7.10
N THR A 88 -14.22 -6.73 7.84
CA THR A 88 -13.29 -5.74 7.28
C THR A 88 -12.18 -6.40 6.48
N ARG A 89 -11.64 -7.53 6.96
CA ARG A 89 -10.67 -8.34 6.19
C ARG A 89 -11.26 -8.90 4.89
N SER A 90 -12.51 -9.36 4.91
CA SER A 90 -13.20 -9.85 3.71
C SER A 90 -13.38 -8.73 2.67
N LYS A 91 -13.79 -7.53 3.11
CA LYS A 91 -13.88 -6.34 2.23
C LYS A 91 -12.53 -5.95 1.65
N ALA A 92 -11.46 -6.02 2.45
CA ALA A 92 -10.10 -5.73 1.99
C ALA A 92 -9.64 -6.72 0.91
N ASP A 93 -9.93 -8.02 1.04
CA ASP A 93 -9.63 -9.03 0.01
C ASP A 93 -10.35 -8.71 -1.30
N GLN A 94 -11.67 -8.43 -1.23
CA GLN A 94 -12.43 -8.07 -2.42
C GLN A 94 -11.88 -6.81 -3.08
N GLN A 95 -11.57 -5.78 -2.30
CA GLN A 95 -10.98 -4.55 -2.80
C GLN A 95 -9.64 -4.79 -3.51
N MET A 96 -8.80 -5.68 -2.99
CA MET A 96 -7.53 -6.06 -3.62
C MET A 96 -7.74 -6.76 -4.97
N ARG A 97 -8.76 -7.62 -5.10
CA ARG A 97 -9.13 -8.25 -6.38
C ARG A 97 -9.59 -7.22 -7.41
N ASP A 98 -10.44 -6.29 -6.99
CA ASP A 98 -10.91 -5.20 -7.86
C ASP A 98 -9.75 -4.27 -8.28
N GLN A 99 -8.76 -4.08 -7.40
CA GLN A 99 -7.54 -3.32 -7.69
C GLN A 99 -6.62 -4.02 -8.68
N TYR A 100 -6.47 -5.34 -8.56
CA TYR A 100 -5.70 -6.11 -9.50
C TYR A 100 -6.21 -5.87 -10.93
N GLU A 101 -7.52 -5.99 -11.16
CA GLU A 101 -8.12 -5.71 -12.47
C GLU A 101 -7.90 -4.27 -12.94
N THR A 102 -7.94 -3.29 -12.03
CA THR A 102 -7.70 -1.89 -12.39
C THR A 102 -6.24 -1.59 -12.74
N ILE A 103 -5.29 -2.21 -12.03
CA ILE A 103 -3.85 -1.99 -12.19
C ILE A 103 -3.31 -2.78 -13.38
N ILE A 104 -3.83 -3.99 -13.60
CA ILE A 104 -3.32 -4.97 -14.57
C ILE A 104 -4.17 -5.00 -15.85
N GLY A 105 -5.50 -4.90 -15.73
CA GLY A 105 -6.47 -5.06 -16.82
C GLY A 105 -6.48 -3.95 -17.88
N ARG A 106 -5.57 -2.95 -17.80
CA ARG A 106 -5.46 -1.83 -18.77
C ARG A 106 -4.14 -1.79 -19.54
N ASN A 107 -3.65 -2.95 -20.00
CA ASN A 107 -2.43 -3.16 -20.79
C ASN A 107 -1.18 -3.47 -19.96
N ILE A 108 -0.94 -4.76 -19.70
CA ILE A 108 0.40 -5.23 -19.40
C ILE A 108 1.20 -5.18 -20.71
N VAL A 109 2.08 -4.17 -20.85
CA VAL A 109 3.21 -4.31 -21.77
C VAL A 109 4.15 -5.31 -21.11
N VAL A 110 4.08 -6.57 -21.54
CA VAL A 110 5.05 -7.58 -21.14
C VAL A 110 6.38 -7.18 -21.79
N PRO A 111 7.44 -6.92 -21.00
CA PRO A 111 8.74 -6.63 -21.57
C PRO A 111 9.22 -7.87 -22.33
N LYS A 112 9.55 -7.69 -23.62
CA LYS A 112 10.29 -8.68 -24.42
C LYS A 112 11.74 -8.74 -23.97
#